data_AF-A0A9W6JKX9-F1
#
_entry.id   AF-A0A9W6JKX9-F1
#
_cell.length_a   1.000
_cell.length_b   1.000
_cell.length_c   1.000
_cell.angle_alpha   90.00
_cell.angle_beta   90.00
_cell.angle_gamma   90.00
#
_symmetry.space_group_name_H-M   'P 1'
#
loop_
_entity.id
_entity.type
_entity.pdbx_description
1 polymer ?
#
loop_
_entity_poly.entity_id
_entity_poly.type
_entity_poly.pdbx_seq_one_letter_code
_entity_poly.pdbx_strand_id
1 'polypeptide(L)' 'MSDASGDLTHGEKYPYDCDNNGEAEPSPDWAHFAARGVVANLRGRRGIKWSFEEIEEDDTRKEIVECLASIIRQAHGEKG' A
#
# COMPACT_ATOMS: atom_id res chain seq x y z
N MET A 1 17.34 8.46 0.92
CA MET A 1 16.31 9.18 1.70
C MET A 1 14.96 8.78 1.13
N SER A 2 13.93 8.55 1.96
CA SER A 2 12.57 8.33 1.46
C SER A 2 12.05 9.63 0.85
N ASP A 3 11.49 9.54 -0.35
CA ASP A 3 10.75 10.63 -0.99
C ASP A 3 9.27 10.27 -0.93
N ALA A 4 8.56 10.80 0.06
CA ALA A 4 7.15 10.48 0.29
C ALA A 4 6.27 10.79 -0.94
N SER A 5 6.61 11.82 -1.73
CA SER A 5 5.86 12.13 -2.96
C SER A 5 6.09 11.08 -4.03
N GLY A 6 7.35 10.63 -4.18
CA GLY A 6 7.72 9.51 -5.02
C GLY A 6 7.04 8.21 -4.59
N ASP A 7 7.02 7.92 -3.29
CA ASP A 7 6.42 6.72 -2.71
C ASP A 7 4.90 6.68 -2.96
N LEU A 8 4.18 7.80 -2.75
CA LEU A 8 2.76 7.93 -3.06
C LEU A 8 2.47 7.73 -4.56
N THR A 9 3.25 8.37 -5.42
CA THR A 9 3.09 8.25 -6.88
C THR A 9 3.39 6.83 -7.35
N HIS A 10 4.39 6.18 -6.78
CA HIS A 10 4.75 4.81 -7.12
C HIS A 10 3.71 3.81 -6.63
N GLY A 11 3.26 3.93 -5.38
CA GLY A 11 2.23 3.07 -4.82
C GLY A 11 0.91 3.15 -5.58
N GLU A 12 0.56 4.30 -6.14
CA GLU A 12 -0.64 4.44 -6.98
C GLU A 12 -0.47 3.86 -8.38
N LYS A 13 0.72 3.99 -8.98
CA LYS A 13 0.99 3.46 -10.33
C LYS A 13 1.27 1.96 -10.36
N TYR A 14 1.89 1.45 -9.30
CA TYR A 14 2.31 0.06 -9.13
C TYR A 14 1.84 -0.46 -7.77
N PRO A 15 0.52 -0.51 -7.55
CA PRO A 15 -0.06 -0.91 -6.28
C PRO A 15 0.25 -2.36 -5.95
N TYR A 16 0.30 -2.64 -4.66
CA TYR A 16 0.59 -3.97 -4.13
C TYR A 16 -0.65 -4.89 -4.14
N ASP A 17 -1.83 -4.28 -4.03
CA ASP A 17 -3.16 -4.90 -3.99
C ASP A 17 -3.79 -5.08 -5.38
N CYS A 18 -2.97 -5.32 -6.41
CA CYS A 18 -3.48 -5.70 -7.73
C CYS A 18 -4.01 -7.14 -7.72
N ASP A 19 -4.93 -7.45 -8.62
CA ASP A 19 -5.38 -8.81 -8.89
C ASP A 19 -4.30 -9.63 -9.63
N ASN A 20 -4.56 -10.92 -9.82
CA ASN A 20 -3.73 -11.86 -10.58
C ASN A 20 -3.46 -11.45 -12.04
N ASN A 21 -4.24 -10.54 -12.62
CA ASN A 21 -4.00 -9.98 -13.96
C ASN A 21 -3.10 -8.73 -13.91
N GLY A 22 -2.69 -8.30 -12.71
CA GLY A 22 -1.97 -7.06 -12.48
C GLY A 22 -2.86 -5.82 -12.57
N GLU A 23 -4.18 -5.99 -12.62
CA GLU A 23 -5.14 -4.89 -12.61
C GLU A 23 -5.42 -4.49 -11.17
N ALA A 24 -5.33 -3.19 -10.90
CA ALA A 24 -5.62 -2.64 -9.60
C ALA A 24 -6.88 -1.81 -9.66
N GLU A 25 -7.73 -1.98 -8.65
CA GLU A 25 -8.85 -1.08 -8.47
C GLU A 25 -8.34 0.33 -8.13
N PRO A 26 -9.04 1.38 -8.60
CA PRO A 26 -8.75 2.75 -8.18
C PRO A 26 -8.74 2.86 -6.65
N SER A 27 -7.78 3.62 -6.10
CA SER A 27 -7.75 3.90 -4.66
C SER A 27 -9.08 4.50 -4.21
N PRO A 28 -9.85 3.85 -3.31
CA PRO A 28 -11.17 4.34 -2.93
C PRO A 28 -11.16 5.71 -2.25
N ASP A 29 -10.08 6.02 -1.51
CA ASP A 29 -9.90 7.30 -0.84
C ASP A 29 -8.42 7.64 -0.57
N TRP A 30 -8.20 8.80 0.05
CA TRP A 30 -6.89 9.34 0.39
C TRP A 30 -6.09 8.44 1.34
N ALA A 31 -6.76 7.65 2.19
CA ALA A 31 -6.11 6.76 3.13
C ALA A 31 -5.62 5.49 2.45
N HIS A 32 -6.38 4.97 1.47
CA HIS A 32 -5.93 3.86 0.62
C HIS A 32 -4.73 4.27 -0.23
N PHE A 33 -4.78 5.46 -0.82
CA PHE A 33 -3.65 6.05 -1.55
C PHE A 33 -2.40 6.16 -0.65
N ALA A 34 -2.56 6.64 0.58
CA ALA A 34 -1.48 6.71 1.54
C ALA A 34 -0.93 5.33 1.93
N ALA A 35 -1.82 4.34 2.14
CA ALA A 35 -1.43 2.96 2.46
C ALA A 35 -0.58 2.34 1.34
N ARG A 36 -0.98 2.52 0.07
CA ARG A 36 -0.19 2.09 -1.09
C ARG A 36 1.20 2.73 -1.11
N GLY A 37 1.30 4.02 -0.79
CA GLY A 37 2.58 4.71 -0.67
C GLY A 37 3.47 4.16 0.45
N VAL A 38 2.89 3.82 1.60
CA VAL A 38 3.62 3.17 2.71
C VAL A 38 4.18 1.82 2.26
N VAL A 39 3.36 0.99 1.60
CA VAL A 39 3.82 -0.32 1.10
C VAL A 39 4.91 -0.14 0.04
N ALA A 40 4.79 0.81 -0.87
CA ALA A 40 5.83 1.13 -1.86
C ALA A 40 7.17 1.47 -1.19
N ASN A 41 7.14 2.31 -0.15
CA ASN A 41 8.34 2.62 0.62
C ASN A 41 8.95 1.38 1.29
N LEU A 42 8.12 0.54 1.89
CA LEU A 42 8.55 -0.68 2.57
C LEU A 42 9.18 -1.69 1.60
N ARG A 43 8.64 -1.83 0.39
CA ARG A 43 9.21 -2.67 -0.68
C ARG A 43 10.55 -2.15 -1.21
N GLY A 44 10.92 -0.90 -0.92
CA GLY A 44 12.28 -0.40 -1.15
C GLY A 44 13.33 -1.02 -0.22
N ARG A 45 12.92 -1.70 0.87
CA ARG A 45 13.82 -2.29 1.86
C ARG A 45 13.99 -3.78 1.58
N ARG A 46 15.23 -4.19 1.23
CA ARG A 46 15.55 -5.54 0.72
C ARG A 46 14.85 -6.69 1.48
N GLY A 47 14.98 -6.76 2.80
CA GLY A 47 14.38 -7.87 3.58
C GLY A 47 12.86 -7.90 3.52
N ILE A 48 12.22 -6.73 3.57
CA ILE A 48 10.76 -6.59 3.55
C ILE A 48 10.21 -6.85 2.14
N LYS A 49 10.96 -6.42 1.11
CA LYS A 49 10.62 -6.66 -0.30
C LYS A 49 10.39 -8.14 -0.59
N TRP A 50 11.34 -8.99 -0.20
CA TRP A 50 11.25 -10.43 -0.46
C TRP A 50 10.03 -11.04 0.24
N SER A 51 9.79 -10.69 1.50
CA SER A 51 8.62 -11.18 2.24
C SER A 51 7.30 -10.76 1.61
N PHE A 52 7.20 -9.56 1.01
CA PHE A 52 6.00 -9.15 0.27
C PHE A 52 5.86 -9.89 -1.08
N GLU A 53 6.96 -10.21 -1.75
CA GLU A 53 6.93 -10.96 -3.02
C GLU A 53 6.54 -12.44 -2.82
N GLU A 54 6.77 -13.00 -1.63
CA GLU A 54 6.40 -14.38 -1.25
C GLU A 54 4.91 -14.53 -0.87
N ILE A 55 4.16 -13.43 -0.71
CA ILE A 55 2.71 -13.51 -0.44
C ILE A 55 2.00 -13.83 -1.75
N GLU A 56 1.62 -15.09 -1.96
CA GLU A 56 0.94 -15.56 -3.18
C GLU A 56 -0.56 -15.22 -3.20
N GLU A 57 -1.19 -15.08 -2.03
CA GLU A 57 -2.62 -14.84 -1.92
C GLU A 57 -2.96 -13.36 -2.15
N ASP A 58 -3.60 -13.05 -3.29
CA ASP A 58 -4.10 -11.71 -3.63
C ASP A 58 -4.97 -11.10 -2.52
N ASP A 59 -5.82 -11.92 -1.88
CA ASP A 59 -6.70 -11.48 -0.81
C ASP A 59 -5.89 -10.99 0.40
N THR A 60 -4.82 -11.72 0.77
CA THR A 60 -3.91 -11.28 1.84
C THR A 60 -3.26 -9.94 1.50
N ARG A 61 -2.90 -9.70 0.23
CA ARG A 61 -2.31 -8.41 -0.19
C ARG A 61 -3.30 -7.26 -0.04
N LYS A 62 -4.56 -7.48 -0.45
CA LYS A 62 -5.65 -6.51 -0.31
C LYS A 62 -5.94 -6.22 1.15
N GLU A 63 -6.05 -7.24 2.00
CA GLU A 63 -6.28 -7.10 3.44
C GLU A 63 -5.19 -6.27 4.12
N ILE A 64 -3.92 -6.44 3.73
CA ILE A 64 -2.81 -5.63 4.27
C ILE A 64 -3.01 -4.15 3.94
N VAL A 65 -3.32 -3.82 2.68
CA VAL A 65 -3.52 -2.43 2.25
C VAL A 65 -4.76 -1.83 2.91
N GLU A 66 -5.86 -2.58 2.98
CA GLU A 66 -7.11 -2.16 3.64
C GLU A 66 -6.90 -1.92 5.14
N CYS A 67 -6.17 -2.81 5.82
CA CYS A 67 -5.84 -2.66 7.23
C CYS A 67 -5.03 -1.39 7.48
N LEU A 68 -3.99 -1.14 6.67
CA LEU A 68 -3.20 0.10 6.74
C LEU A 68 -4.07 1.35 6.49
N ALA A 69 -4.94 1.30 5.47
CA ALA A 69 -5.84 2.41 5.18
C ALA A 69 -6.79 2.68 6.37
N SER A 70 -7.35 1.63 7.00
CA SER A 70 -8.20 1.75 8.19
C SER A 70 -7.47 2.42 9.36
N ILE A 71 -6.22 2.00 9.63
CA ILE A 71 -5.38 2.61 10.67
C ILE A 71 -5.13 4.10 10.36
N ILE A 72 -4.83 4.43 9.11
CA ILE A 72 -4.58 5.81 8.67
C ILE A 72 -5.84 6.68 8.84
N ARG A 73 -7.02 6.17 8.46
CA ARG A 73 -8.30 6.87 8.67
C ARG A 73 -8.55 7.17 10.14
N GLN A 74 -8.38 6.16 11.00
CA GLN A 74 -8.58 6.30 12.45
C GLN A 74 -7.59 7.31 13.05
N ALA A 75 -6.30 7.18 12.73
CA ALA A 75 -5.27 8.09 13.23
C ALA A 75 -5.47 9.55 12.78
N HIS A 76 -6.04 9.78 11.60
CA HIS A 76 -6.43 11.12 11.15
C HIS A 76 -7.65 11.64 11.91
N GLY A 77 -8.66 10.78 12.13
CA GLY A 77 -9.88 11.11 12.87
C GLY A 77 -9.66 11.40 14.36
N GLU A 78 -8.72 10.73 15.02
CA GLU A 78 -8.35 10.98 16.43
C GLU A 78 -7.58 12.28 16.64
N LYS A 79 -7.05 12.88 15.56
CA LYS A 79 -6.29 14.14 15.60
C LYS A 79 -7.10 15.37 15.18
N GLY A 80 -8.37 15.20 14.80
CA GLY A 80 -9.31 16.27 14.46
C GLY A 80 -10.28 16.55 15.60
#